data_AF-A0A968Q4S4-F1
#
_entry.id   AF-A0A968Q4S4-F1
#
_cell.length_a   1.000
_cell.length_b   1.000
_cell.length_c   1.000
_cell.angle_alpha   90.00
_cell.angle_beta   90.00
_cell.angle_gamma   90.00
#
_symmetry.space_group_name_H-M   'P 1'
#
loop_
_entity.id
_entity.type
_entity.pdbx_description
1 polymer ?
#
loop_
_entity_poly.entity_id
_entity_poly.type
_entity_poly.pdbx_seq_one_letter_code
_entity_poly.pdbx_strand_id
1 'polypeptide(L)'
;MSGSLALASLVLAHSSLAQVEPSGVWLDEAANWNQVGASIPQAPAFEATNLADCQHTVRPAVLPEDEQVEAAGWTLTDSAQIYGDTVLITGMANADGMCRPFAYQVFVFTDGDFSGTLSPIPMNSREDGSLFDLDLYRDGFISAAFNRYQPEDAQCCASRESRLFYEVDVSTNPPVLVPQWPASTVDRPQ
;
A
#
# COMPACT_ATOMS: atom_id res chain seq x y z
N MET A 1 22.15 -59.98 -18.48
CA MET A 1 21.04 -59.02 -18.64
C MET A 1 21.00 -58.20 -17.36
N SER A 2 21.59 -57.02 -17.36
CA SER A 2 21.61 -56.10 -16.21
C SER A 2 21.26 -54.72 -16.73
N GLY A 3 20.18 -54.14 -16.23
CA GLY A 3 19.80 -52.76 -16.49
C GLY A 3 19.34 -52.14 -15.18
N SER A 4 20.18 -51.30 -14.60
CA SER A 4 19.84 -50.50 -13.41
C SER A 4 19.22 -49.19 -13.88
N LEU A 5 17.96 -48.94 -13.49
CA LEU A 5 17.28 -47.66 -13.63
C LEU A 5 17.65 -46.75 -12.47
N ALA A 6 18.29 -45.62 -12.77
CA ALA A 6 18.50 -44.55 -11.81
C ALA A 6 17.30 -43.60 -11.85
N LEU A 7 16.57 -43.49 -10.73
CA LEU A 7 15.60 -42.40 -10.52
C LEU A 7 16.34 -41.12 -10.13
N ALA A 8 16.21 -40.09 -10.95
CA ALA A 8 16.62 -38.73 -10.59
C ALA A 8 15.43 -37.99 -9.98
N SER A 9 15.50 -37.69 -8.69
CA SER A 9 14.52 -36.83 -8.00
C SER A 9 14.85 -35.36 -8.28
N LEU A 10 13.95 -34.66 -8.99
CA LEU A 10 13.99 -33.20 -9.07
C LEU A 10 13.46 -32.60 -7.76
N VAL A 11 14.31 -31.85 -7.06
CA VAL A 11 13.91 -31.01 -5.93
C VAL A 11 13.44 -29.67 -6.49
N LEU A 12 12.14 -29.38 -6.37
CA LEU A 12 11.56 -28.07 -6.67
C LEU A 12 11.93 -27.10 -5.54
N ALA A 13 12.83 -26.16 -5.82
CA ALA A 13 13.11 -25.05 -4.93
C ALA A 13 11.88 -24.14 -4.84
N HIS A 14 11.22 -24.14 -3.68
CA HIS A 14 10.17 -23.17 -3.39
C HIS A 14 10.85 -21.88 -2.93
N SER A 15 10.79 -20.84 -3.77
CA SER A 15 11.14 -19.49 -3.35
C SER A 15 10.09 -19.03 -2.34
N SER A 16 10.40 -19.17 -1.05
CA SER A 16 9.60 -18.54 -0.01
C SER A 16 9.82 -17.04 -0.14
N LEU A 17 8.86 -16.32 -0.73
CA LEU A 17 8.79 -14.87 -0.55
C LEU A 17 8.55 -14.65 0.94
N ALA A 18 9.56 -14.13 1.64
CA ALA A 18 9.39 -13.71 3.02
C ALA A 18 8.24 -12.70 3.03
N GLN A 19 7.19 -13.00 3.79
CA GLN A 19 6.17 -12.00 4.09
C GLN A 19 6.90 -10.91 4.87
N VAL A 20 7.10 -9.75 4.26
CA VAL A 20 7.64 -8.58 4.97
C VAL A 20 6.57 -8.21 5.98
N GLU A 21 6.87 -8.43 7.27
CA GLU A 21 6.01 -8.01 8.35
C GLU A 21 5.70 -6.52 8.20
N PRO A 22 4.42 -6.10 8.30
CA PRO A 22 4.06 -4.69 8.34
C PRO A 22 4.86 -4.02 9.45
N SER A 23 5.81 -3.19 9.06
CA SER A 23 6.64 -2.42 9.97
C SER A 23 6.77 -1.02 9.43
N GLY A 24 6.74 -0.03 10.32
CA GLY A 24 6.97 1.37 9.99
C GLY A 24 8.45 1.71 9.80
N VAL A 25 9.35 0.73 9.85
CA VAL A 25 10.81 0.94 9.73
C VAL A 25 11.17 1.62 8.41
N TRP A 26 10.42 1.38 7.34
CA TRP A 26 10.64 2.05 6.06
C TRP A 26 10.47 3.58 6.14
N LEU A 27 9.74 4.11 7.12
CA LEU A 27 9.59 5.55 7.37
C LEU A 27 10.85 6.19 7.97
N ASP A 28 11.82 5.37 8.38
CA ASP A 28 13.09 5.82 8.95
C ASP A 28 14.23 5.75 7.91
N GLU A 29 13.97 5.25 6.70
CA GLU A 29 14.95 5.05 5.63
C GLU A 29 14.69 5.98 4.42
N ALA A 30 15.73 6.66 3.93
CA ALA A 30 15.61 7.52 2.76
C ALA A 30 15.71 6.73 1.44
N ALA A 31 14.63 6.08 1.03
CA ALA A 31 14.53 5.35 -0.23
C ALA A 31 13.27 5.75 -1.03
N ASN A 32 13.38 5.79 -2.36
CA ASN A 32 12.22 5.79 -3.23
C ASN A 32 12.03 4.36 -3.78
N TRP A 33 10.92 3.72 -3.43
CA TRP A 33 10.56 2.39 -3.94
C TRP A 33 9.79 2.45 -5.26
N ASN A 34 9.24 3.62 -5.63
CA ASN A 34 8.53 3.79 -6.88
C ASN A 34 9.53 3.87 -8.05
N GLN A 35 9.13 3.30 -9.19
CA GLN A 35 9.95 3.27 -10.40
C GLN A 35 9.12 3.75 -11.59
N VAL A 36 9.76 4.48 -12.49
CA VAL A 36 9.13 4.94 -13.74
C VAL A 36 8.63 3.74 -14.53
N GLY A 37 7.34 3.76 -14.91
CA GLY A 37 6.71 2.69 -15.68
C GLY A 37 6.49 1.38 -14.92
N ALA A 38 6.56 1.40 -13.58
CA ALA A 38 6.15 0.27 -12.77
C ALA A 38 4.67 -0.08 -13.03
N SER A 39 4.32 -1.36 -12.85
CA SER A 39 2.91 -1.79 -12.87
C SER A 39 2.30 -1.69 -11.48
N ILE A 40 0.97 -1.61 -11.42
CA ILE A 40 0.24 -1.66 -10.15
C ILE A 40 0.53 -3.01 -9.45
N PRO A 41 1.00 -3.01 -8.19
CA PRO A 41 1.21 -4.23 -7.43
C PRO A 41 -0.07 -5.06 -7.32
N GLN A 42 0.03 -6.37 -7.44
CA GLN A 42 -1.13 -7.26 -7.27
C GLN A 42 -1.56 -7.33 -5.81
N ALA A 43 -2.87 -7.37 -5.57
CA ALA A 43 -3.42 -7.56 -4.23
C ALA A 43 -2.96 -8.92 -3.64
N PRO A 44 -2.53 -8.96 -2.36
CA PRO A 44 -2.26 -10.22 -1.68
C PRO A 44 -3.49 -11.13 -1.65
N ALA A 45 -3.28 -12.44 -1.85
CA ALA A 45 -4.34 -13.43 -1.75
C ALA A 45 -4.59 -13.86 -0.29
N PHE A 46 -5.84 -14.11 0.05
CA PHE A 46 -6.27 -14.59 1.37
C PHE A 46 -7.17 -15.82 1.25
N GLU A 47 -6.92 -16.84 2.08
CA GLU A 47 -7.78 -18.03 2.16
C GLU A 47 -9.16 -17.71 2.78
N ALA A 48 -9.21 -16.76 3.71
CA ALA A 48 -10.42 -16.30 4.37
C ALA A 48 -10.48 -14.77 4.35
N THR A 49 -11.64 -14.24 4.01
CA THR A 49 -11.87 -12.80 3.89
C THR A 49 -13.13 -12.36 4.61
N ASN A 50 -13.09 -11.18 5.23
CA ASN A 50 -14.27 -10.53 5.80
C ASN A 50 -14.94 -9.55 4.82
N LEU A 51 -14.45 -9.43 3.58
CA LEU A 51 -14.95 -8.45 2.60
C LEU A 51 -16.46 -8.59 2.33
N ALA A 52 -16.98 -9.81 2.35
CA ALA A 52 -18.41 -10.08 2.18
C ALA A 52 -19.29 -9.40 3.27
N ASP A 53 -18.79 -9.31 4.50
CA ASP A 53 -19.50 -8.66 5.61
C ASP A 53 -19.25 -7.13 5.64
N CYS A 54 -18.24 -6.67 4.89
CA CYS A 54 -17.77 -5.29 4.85
C CYS A 54 -18.16 -4.53 3.58
N GLN A 55 -19.18 -5.00 2.84
CA GLN A 55 -19.62 -4.37 1.59
C GLN A 55 -20.04 -2.90 1.74
N HIS A 56 -20.39 -2.46 2.94
CA HIS A 56 -20.76 -1.07 3.23
C HIS A 56 -19.57 -0.10 3.24
N THR A 57 -18.32 -0.60 3.31
CA THR A 57 -17.09 0.21 3.17
C THR A 57 -16.55 0.18 1.73
N VAL A 58 -17.04 -0.76 0.92
CA VAL A 58 -16.65 -0.91 -0.48
C VAL A 58 -17.37 0.12 -1.34
N ARG A 59 -16.65 0.72 -2.28
CA ARG A 59 -17.26 1.55 -3.32
C ARG A 59 -17.08 0.92 -4.70
N PRO A 60 -18.01 1.17 -5.64
CA PRO A 60 -17.83 0.73 -7.02
C PRO A 60 -16.74 1.55 -7.73
N ALA A 61 -16.13 0.95 -8.75
CA ALA A 61 -15.32 1.69 -9.72
C ALA A 61 -16.18 2.70 -10.49
N VAL A 62 -15.71 3.96 -10.53
CA VAL A 62 -16.34 5.04 -11.32
C VAL A 62 -15.32 5.84 -12.14
N LEU A 63 -14.02 5.66 -11.85
CA LEU A 63 -12.90 6.27 -12.57
C LEU A 63 -12.14 5.23 -13.40
N PRO A 64 -11.46 5.61 -14.50
CA PRO A 64 -10.54 4.72 -15.18
C PRO A 64 -9.45 4.14 -14.26
N GLU A 65 -8.93 4.93 -13.32
CA GLU A 65 -7.93 4.51 -12.34
C GLU A 65 -8.49 3.48 -11.35
N ASP A 66 -9.79 3.54 -11.04
CA ASP A 66 -10.46 2.53 -10.23
C ASP A 66 -10.44 1.17 -10.91
N GLU A 67 -10.77 1.13 -12.20
CA GLU A 67 -10.77 -0.11 -12.99
C GLU A 67 -9.36 -0.73 -13.04
N GLN A 68 -8.31 0.10 -13.10
CA GLN A 68 -6.92 -0.37 -13.04
C GLN A 68 -6.59 -1.01 -11.68
N VAL A 69 -7.05 -0.40 -10.58
CA VAL A 69 -6.85 -0.93 -9.23
C VAL A 69 -7.64 -2.23 -9.01
N GLU A 70 -8.89 -2.29 -9.47
CA GLU A 70 -9.71 -3.53 -9.42
C GLU A 70 -9.11 -4.64 -10.30
N ALA A 71 -8.60 -4.30 -11.49
CA ALA A 71 -7.93 -5.25 -12.37
C ALA A 71 -6.66 -5.86 -11.74
N ALA A 72 -6.02 -5.16 -10.80
CA ALA A 72 -4.93 -5.68 -9.99
C ALA A 72 -5.38 -6.47 -8.74
N GLY A 73 -6.69 -6.71 -8.59
CA GLY A 73 -7.29 -7.56 -7.57
C GLY A 73 -7.67 -6.84 -6.27
N TRP A 74 -7.59 -5.52 -6.22
CA TRP A 74 -7.91 -4.75 -5.03
C TRP A 74 -9.39 -4.44 -4.93
N THR A 75 -9.94 -4.46 -3.71
CA THR A 75 -11.29 -3.96 -3.43
C THR A 75 -11.21 -2.48 -3.07
N LEU A 76 -11.92 -1.63 -3.81
CA LEU A 76 -11.90 -0.18 -3.58
C LEU A 76 -12.59 0.19 -2.27
N THR A 77 -11.94 1.04 -1.49
CA THR A 77 -12.45 1.59 -0.23
C THR A 77 -12.14 3.08 -0.15
N ASP A 78 -12.84 3.79 0.73
CA ASP A 78 -12.74 5.25 0.90
C ASP A 78 -13.03 6.06 -0.38
N SER A 79 -13.20 7.36 -0.25
CA SER A 79 -13.39 8.21 -1.43
C SER A 79 -12.06 8.40 -2.16
N ALA A 80 -12.08 8.38 -3.50
CA ALA A 80 -10.95 8.85 -4.29
C ALA A 80 -10.68 10.34 -3.98
N GLN A 81 -9.41 10.73 -3.89
CA GLN A 81 -9.03 12.15 -3.86
C GLN A 81 -8.53 12.57 -5.23
N ILE A 82 -8.99 13.71 -5.73
CA ILE A 82 -8.66 14.22 -7.06
C ILE A 82 -8.31 15.70 -6.94
N TYR A 83 -7.16 16.08 -7.48
CA TYR A 83 -6.74 17.47 -7.61
C TYR A 83 -5.94 17.60 -8.89
N GLY A 84 -6.42 18.42 -9.84
CA GLY A 84 -5.76 18.57 -11.13
C GLY A 84 -5.71 17.23 -11.85
N ASP A 85 -4.51 16.83 -12.27
CA ASP A 85 -4.29 15.57 -12.99
C ASP A 85 -3.92 14.41 -12.04
N THR A 86 -3.82 14.68 -10.73
CA THR A 86 -3.47 13.68 -9.71
C THR A 86 -4.70 13.03 -9.10
N VAL A 87 -4.72 11.69 -9.07
CA VAL A 87 -5.79 10.86 -8.50
C VAL A 87 -5.19 9.89 -7.48
N LEU A 88 -5.77 9.84 -6.28
CA LEU A 88 -5.42 8.88 -5.22
C LEU A 88 -6.56 7.89 -5.04
N ILE A 89 -6.25 6.61 -5.21
CA ILE A 89 -7.18 5.49 -5.02
C ILE A 89 -6.72 4.64 -3.85
N THR A 90 -7.63 4.36 -2.91
CA THR A 90 -7.36 3.41 -1.82
C THR A 90 -7.99 2.06 -2.14
N GLY A 91 -7.19 1.00 -2.04
CA GLY A 91 -7.63 -0.37 -2.24
C GLY A 91 -7.22 -1.24 -1.06
N MET A 92 -8.10 -2.17 -0.68
CA MET A 92 -7.82 -3.17 0.35
C MET A 92 -7.90 -4.58 -0.24
N ALA A 93 -7.02 -5.47 0.19
CA ALA A 93 -7.10 -6.88 -0.18
C ALA A 93 -7.99 -7.68 0.80
N ASN A 94 -8.19 -7.18 2.01
CA ASN A 94 -9.09 -7.76 2.99
C ASN A 94 -9.59 -6.69 3.99
N ALA A 95 -10.40 -7.11 4.95
CA ALA A 95 -10.81 -6.30 6.09
C ALA A 95 -10.77 -7.14 7.37
N ASP A 96 -10.67 -6.49 8.54
CA ASP A 96 -10.87 -7.17 9.82
C ASP A 96 -12.35 -7.26 10.23
N GLY A 97 -12.66 -7.91 11.36
CA GLY A 97 -14.03 -8.11 11.83
C GLY A 97 -14.80 -6.84 12.20
N MET A 98 -14.13 -5.68 12.20
CA MET A 98 -14.75 -4.35 12.36
C MET A 98 -14.72 -3.54 11.05
N CYS A 99 -14.47 -4.21 9.93
CA CYS A 99 -14.42 -3.64 8.58
C CYS A 99 -13.38 -2.53 8.38
N ARG A 100 -12.28 -2.60 9.14
CA ARG A 100 -11.11 -1.75 8.89
C ARG A 100 -10.25 -2.38 7.78
N PRO A 101 -9.68 -1.58 6.86
CA PRO A 101 -8.84 -2.09 5.79
C PRO A 101 -7.66 -2.93 6.28
N PHE A 102 -7.45 -4.09 5.66
CA PHE A 102 -6.35 -5.00 5.94
C PHE A 102 -5.61 -5.34 4.65
N ALA A 103 -4.28 -5.39 4.70
CA ALA A 103 -3.40 -5.43 3.53
C ALA A 103 -3.86 -4.44 2.47
N TYR A 104 -3.95 -3.16 2.83
CA TYR A 104 -4.43 -2.08 2.00
C TYR A 104 -3.27 -1.20 1.49
N GLN A 105 -3.52 -0.46 0.42
CA GLN A 105 -2.56 0.44 -0.19
C GLN A 105 -3.27 1.67 -0.77
N VAL A 106 -2.52 2.76 -0.92
CA VAL A 106 -2.95 3.95 -1.68
C VAL A 106 -2.10 4.04 -2.94
N PHE A 107 -2.79 4.06 -4.08
CA PHE A 107 -2.22 4.16 -5.42
C PHE A 107 -2.34 5.60 -5.89
N VAL A 108 -1.25 6.13 -6.43
CA VAL A 108 -1.19 7.47 -6.99
C VAL A 108 -1.12 7.36 -8.51
N PHE A 109 -2.00 8.10 -9.17
CA PHE A 109 -2.05 8.24 -10.61
C PHE A 109 -1.84 9.70 -11.00
N THR A 110 -1.27 9.93 -12.17
CA THR A 110 -1.07 11.26 -12.75
C THR A 110 -1.34 11.19 -14.24
N ASP A 111 -2.31 11.97 -14.72
CA ASP A 111 -2.77 11.93 -16.13
C ASP A 111 -3.19 10.51 -16.58
N GLY A 112 -3.79 9.74 -15.66
CA GLY A 112 -4.23 8.36 -15.89
C GLY A 112 -3.14 7.28 -15.78
N ASP A 113 -1.86 7.67 -15.76
CA ASP A 113 -0.73 6.76 -15.58
C ASP A 113 -0.46 6.48 -14.09
N PHE A 114 -0.07 5.24 -13.77
CA PHE A 114 0.31 4.86 -12.41
C PHE A 114 1.68 5.44 -12.02
N SER A 115 1.69 6.33 -11.03
CA SER A 115 2.88 7.03 -10.55
C SER A 115 3.56 6.31 -9.38
N GLY A 116 2.83 5.51 -8.59
CA GLY A 116 3.39 4.74 -7.48
C GLY A 116 2.44 4.51 -6.30
N THR A 117 3.00 4.01 -5.20
CA THR A 117 2.27 3.79 -3.93
C THR A 117 2.80 4.65 -2.80
N LEU A 118 1.95 4.95 -1.81
CA LEU A 118 2.37 5.71 -0.62
C LEU A 118 3.21 4.89 0.37
N SER A 119 3.12 3.55 0.33
CA SER A 119 3.98 2.68 1.13
C SER A 119 4.64 1.62 0.25
N PRO A 120 5.89 1.19 0.54
CA PRO A 120 6.56 0.11 -0.19
C PRO A 120 5.90 -1.26 0.01
N ILE A 121 5.06 -1.40 1.05
CA ILE A 121 4.37 -2.64 1.41
C ILE A 121 2.89 -2.36 1.68
N PRO A 122 1.99 -3.36 1.52
CA PRO A 122 0.62 -3.24 2.01
C PRO A 122 0.59 -2.98 3.52
N MET A 123 -0.32 -2.12 3.93
CA MET A 123 -0.51 -1.70 5.32
C MET A 123 -1.67 -2.46 5.96
N ASN A 124 -1.64 -2.59 7.27
CA ASN A 124 -2.75 -3.13 8.05
C ASN A 124 -3.27 -2.07 9.01
N SER A 125 -4.59 -1.91 9.10
CA SER A 125 -5.17 -0.93 10.02
C SER A 125 -4.74 -1.20 11.45
N ARG A 126 -4.25 -0.14 12.12
CA ARG A 126 -3.77 -0.17 13.50
C ARG A 126 -2.49 -0.98 13.73
N GLU A 127 -1.62 -1.02 12.72
CA GLU A 127 -0.25 -1.51 12.85
C GLU A 127 0.78 -0.39 12.62
N ASP A 128 2.04 -0.63 12.97
CA ASP A 128 3.13 0.32 12.75
C ASP A 128 3.35 0.57 11.26
N GLY A 129 3.43 1.84 10.87
CA GLY A 129 3.52 2.24 9.46
C GLY A 129 2.19 2.27 8.70
N SER A 130 1.05 2.12 9.39
CA SER A 130 -0.28 2.22 8.76
C SER A 130 -0.74 3.67 8.61
N LEU A 131 -1.29 4.02 7.46
CA LEU A 131 -1.85 5.34 7.16
C LEU A 131 -3.06 5.65 8.07
N PHE A 132 -3.19 6.89 8.52
CA PHE A 132 -4.38 7.36 9.26
C PHE A 132 -4.86 8.76 8.85
N ASP A 133 -4.03 9.53 8.14
CA ASP A 133 -4.37 10.85 7.60
C ASP A 133 -3.76 10.97 6.20
N LEU A 134 -4.53 11.49 5.25
CA LEU A 134 -4.14 11.59 3.84
C LEU A 134 -4.76 12.83 3.21
N ASP A 135 -3.92 13.68 2.65
CA ASP A 135 -4.35 14.93 2.03
C ASP A 135 -3.59 15.19 0.71
N LEU A 136 -4.33 15.17 -0.40
CA LEU A 136 -3.91 15.70 -1.69
C LEU A 136 -4.17 17.22 -1.72
N TYR A 137 -3.23 17.99 -1.19
CA TYR A 137 -3.41 19.43 -0.95
C TYR A 137 -3.05 20.31 -2.16
N ARG A 138 -2.41 19.75 -3.19
CA ARG A 138 -2.14 20.37 -4.49
C ARG A 138 -1.89 19.26 -5.51
N ASP A 139 -2.12 19.55 -6.79
CA ASP A 139 -1.75 18.67 -7.90
C ASP A 139 -0.30 18.20 -7.79
N GLY A 140 -0.09 16.88 -7.71
CA GLY A 140 1.20 16.24 -7.54
C GLY A 140 1.80 16.30 -6.13
N PHE A 141 1.16 16.95 -5.14
CA PHE A 141 1.69 17.07 -3.77
C PHE A 141 0.76 16.46 -2.73
N ILE A 142 1.29 15.50 -1.98
CA ILE A 142 0.52 14.68 -1.03
C ILE A 142 1.16 14.78 0.35
N SER A 143 0.35 14.94 1.39
CA SER A 143 0.74 14.75 2.78
C SER A 143 0.11 13.46 3.28
N ALA A 144 0.92 12.56 3.83
CA ALA A 144 0.43 11.33 4.44
C ALA A 144 1.01 11.20 5.85
N ALA A 145 0.15 10.84 6.81
CA ALA A 145 0.58 10.55 8.16
C ALA A 145 0.31 9.09 8.51
N PHE A 146 1.31 8.47 9.12
CA PHE A 146 1.36 7.05 9.45
C PHE A 146 1.46 6.86 10.96
N ASN A 147 0.75 5.86 11.47
CA ASN A 147 0.81 5.45 12.86
C ASN A 147 2.21 4.91 13.17
N ARG A 148 2.76 5.30 14.32
CA ARG A 148 4.01 4.74 14.85
C ARG A 148 3.75 4.08 16.20
N TYR A 149 3.58 2.76 16.17
CA TYR A 149 3.31 1.97 17.38
C TYR A 149 4.60 1.65 18.13
N GLN A 150 4.58 1.81 19.45
CA GLN A 150 5.58 1.26 20.36
C GLN A 150 5.11 -0.08 20.94
N PRO A 151 6.02 -0.95 21.44
CA PRO A 151 5.63 -2.22 22.04
C PRO A 151 4.61 -2.09 23.18
N GLU A 152 4.60 -0.96 23.89
CA GLU A 152 3.71 -0.68 25.01
C GLU A 152 2.35 -0.09 24.59
N ASP A 153 2.20 0.28 23.31
CA ASP A 153 0.96 0.88 22.82
C ASP A 153 -0.18 -0.14 22.79
N ALA A 154 -1.36 0.30 23.22
CA ALA A 154 -2.58 -0.47 22.96
C ALA A 154 -2.89 -0.44 21.46
N GLN A 155 -3.37 -1.55 20.90
CA GLN A 155 -3.74 -1.66 19.47
C GLN A 155 -4.79 -0.65 18.98
N CYS A 156 -5.42 0.14 19.84
CA CYS A 156 -6.32 1.20 19.40
C CYS A 156 -5.59 2.46 18.95
N CYS A 157 -4.40 2.70 19.50
CA CYS A 157 -3.91 4.04 19.73
C CYS A 157 -2.37 4.07 19.71
N ALA A 158 -1.78 4.36 18.55
CA ALA A 158 -0.34 4.61 18.45
C ALA A 158 0.02 5.88 19.23
N SER A 159 1.08 5.82 20.04
CA SER A 159 1.61 6.94 20.82
C SER A 159 2.39 7.95 19.98
N ARG A 160 2.74 7.59 18.74
CA ARG A 160 3.51 8.43 17.83
C ARG A 160 2.93 8.42 16.41
N GLU A 161 3.40 9.34 15.61
CA GLU A 161 3.15 9.38 14.17
C GLU A 161 4.38 9.81 13.39
N SER A 162 4.43 9.39 12.12
CA SER A 162 5.36 9.90 11.12
C SER A 162 4.57 10.55 10.00
N ARG A 163 4.90 11.80 9.64
CA ARG A 163 4.37 12.48 8.46
C ARG A 163 5.41 12.49 7.35
N LEU A 164 5.03 12.02 6.17
CA LEU A 164 5.86 12.01 4.97
C LEU A 164 5.12 12.77 3.86
N PHE A 165 5.83 13.66 3.18
CA PHE A 165 5.33 14.36 2.01
C PHE A 165 5.76 13.61 0.75
N TYR A 166 4.97 13.72 -0.30
CA TYR A 166 5.29 13.15 -1.61
C TYR A 166 5.09 14.21 -2.68
N GLU A 167 5.92 14.12 -3.71
CA GLU A 167 5.82 14.93 -4.92
C GLU A 167 5.86 14.01 -6.14
N VAL A 168 4.99 14.25 -7.12
CA VAL A 168 5.06 13.58 -8.42
C VAL A 168 6.09 14.27 -9.30
N ASP A 169 7.10 13.53 -9.74
CA ASP A 169 8.08 13.98 -10.71
C ASP A 169 7.56 13.81 -12.15
N VAL A 170 7.00 14.90 -12.67
CA VAL A 170 6.49 15.03 -14.05
C VAL A 170 7.58 15.27 -15.10
N SER A 171 8.86 15.32 -14.71
CA SER A 171 9.96 15.37 -15.68
C SER A 171 10.23 14.01 -16.34
N THR A 172 9.68 12.94 -15.76
CA THR A 172 9.66 11.59 -16.29
C THR A 172 8.37 11.30 -17.06
N ASN A 173 8.39 10.30 -17.95
CA ASN A 173 7.21 9.85 -18.67
C ASN A 173 7.21 8.30 -18.75
N PRO A 174 6.28 7.60 -18.06
CA PRO A 174 5.21 8.17 -17.21
C PRO A 174 5.77 8.86 -15.95
N PRO A 175 5.00 9.76 -15.30
CA PRO A 175 5.39 10.39 -14.04
C PRO A 175 5.68 9.38 -12.93
N VAL A 176 6.50 9.75 -11.94
CA VAL A 176 6.82 8.88 -10.80
C VAL A 176 6.64 9.61 -9.46
N LEU A 177 6.06 8.93 -8.49
CA LEU A 177 5.89 9.44 -7.14
C LEU A 177 7.21 9.39 -6.35
N VAL A 178 7.60 10.50 -5.74
CA VAL A 178 8.84 10.62 -4.96
C VAL A 178 8.54 11.03 -3.51
N PRO A 179 8.87 10.18 -2.52
CA PRO A 179 8.80 10.55 -1.11
C PRO A 179 9.85 11.62 -0.77
N GLN A 180 9.42 12.63 -0.03
CA GLN A 180 10.22 13.78 0.37
C GLN A 180 10.77 13.57 1.78
N TRP A 181 11.98 13.03 1.86
CA TRP A 181 12.64 12.66 3.10
C TRP A 181 13.30 13.86 3.82
N PRO A 182 13.47 13.79 5.15
CA PRO A 182 13.04 12.72 6.06
C PRO A 182 11.55 12.81 6.43
N ALA A 183 10.95 11.70 6.88
CA ALA A 183 9.64 11.75 7.54
C ALA A 183 9.77 12.47 8.89
N SER A 184 8.78 13.31 9.22
CA SER A 184 8.71 13.99 10.51
C SER A 184 8.01 13.10 11.53
N THR A 185 8.76 12.60 12.52
CA THR A 185 8.21 11.72 13.57
C THR A 185 8.06 12.47 14.88
N VAL A 186 6.86 12.43 15.46
CA VAL A 186 6.52 13.13 16.71
C VAL A 186 5.70 12.26 17.65
N ASP A 187 5.77 12.56 18.94
CA ASP A 187 4.87 11.99 19.94
C ASP A 187 3.49 12.65 19.82
N ARG A 188 2.43 11.84 19.88
CA ARG A 188 1.06 12.35 19.90
C ARG A 188 0.68 12.79 21.31
N PRO A 189 -0.06 13.91 21.45
CA PRO A 189 -0.74 14.20 22.70
C PRO A 189 -1.71 13.06 23.02
N GLN A 190 -1.59 12.50 24.23
CA GLN A 190 -2.50 11.49 24.77
C GLN A 190 -3.76 12.15 25.33
#